data_AF-A0A7J4T450-F1
#
_entry.id   AF-A0A7J4T450-F1
#
_cell.length_a   1.000
_cell.length_b   1.000
_cell.length_c   1.000
_cell.angle_alpha   90.00
_cell.angle_beta   90.00
_cell.angle_gamma   90.00
#
_symmetry.space_group_name_H-M   'P 1'
#
loop_
_entity.id
_entity.type
_entity.pdbx_description
1 polymer ?
#
loop_
_entity_poly.entity_id
_entity_poly.type
_entity_poly.pdbx_seq_one_letter_code
_entity_poly.pdbx_strand_id
1 'polypeptide(L)'
;WMIWRSTKEIPSLGNLANGGFAWSSISNQEAFRQWGNLFSMAAMMVLPWSLASVTDTSIYWLIIWDVLLAIHLISLLVPKRYAVTPSHLFADGQKYSWDMLRLPIRQPKKRLILHRKGWWIFAPLPIGGAIEDLEVVRKYIRSLLSEEQ
;
A
#
# COMPACT_ATOMS: atom_id res chain seq x y z
N TRP A 1 -2.89 13.24 -3.60
CA TRP A 1 -1.63 13.76 -3.02
C TRP A 1 -0.60 12.66 -2.73
N MET A 2 -0.90 11.64 -1.91
CA MET A 2 0.08 10.60 -1.54
C MET A 2 0.60 9.76 -2.73
N ILE A 3 -0.27 9.44 -3.69
CA ILE A 3 0.09 8.75 -4.95
C ILE A 3 1.04 9.60 -5.81
N TRP A 4 0.78 10.90 -5.89
CA TRP A 4 1.62 11.83 -6.63
C TRP A 4 3.00 11.97 -5.98
N ARG A 5 3.05 12.04 -4.64
CA ARG A 5 4.29 12.04 -3.88
C ARG A 5 5.13 10.78 -4.15
N SER A 6 4.54 9.58 -4.10
CA SER A 6 5.31 8.34 -4.34
C SER A 6 5.88 8.26 -5.75
N THR A 7 5.17 8.82 -6.74
CA THR A 7 5.66 8.88 -8.13
C THR A 7 6.81 9.88 -8.28
N LYS A 8 6.77 10.99 -7.54
CA LYS A 8 7.86 11.98 -7.51
C LYS A 8 9.10 11.47 -6.78
N GLU A 9 8.92 10.76 -5.66
CA GLU A 9 10.03 10.22 -4.88
C GLU A 9 10.67 8.97 -5.52
N ILE A 10 9.87 8.18 -6.24
CA ILE A 10 10.31 6.96 -6.93
C ILE A 10 9.94 7.11 -8.42
N PRO A 11 10.73 7.84 -9.21
CA PRO A 11 10.41 8.11 -10.61
C PRO A 11 10.61 6.87 -11.51
N SER A 12 11.69 6.12 -11.28
CA SER A 12 12.06 4.93 -12.04
C SER A 12 11.88 3.65 -11.21
N LEU A 13 11.53 2.56 -11.90
CA LEU A 13 11.51 1.21 -11.33
C LEU A 13 12.81 0.46 -11.73
N GLY A 14 13.14 -0.59 -10.99
CA GLY A 14 14.39 -1.35 -11.14
C GLY A 14 15.50 -0.84 -10.24
N ASN A 15 16.75 -1.01 -10.68
CA ASN A 15 17.93 -0.59 -9.93
C ASN A 15 18.02 0.94 -9.86
N LEU A 16 18.26 1.46 -8.66
CA LEU A 16 18.44 2.88 -8.38
C LEU A 16 19.93 3.23 -8.34
N ALA A 17 20.28 4.45 -8.78
CA ALA A 17 21.67 4.92 -8.83
C ALA A 17 22.35 4.99 -7.45
N ASN A 18 21.57 5.08 -6.38
CA ASN A 18 22.04 5.08 -4.99
C ASN A 18 22.21 3.65 -4.41
N GLY A 19 22.26 2.64 -5.27
CA GLY A 19 22.42 1.24 -4.89
C GLY A 19 21.14 0.57 -4.39
N GLY A 20 19.99 1.24 -4.42
CA GLY A 20 18.69 0.69 -4.05
C GLY A 20 17.95 -0.03 -5.18
N PHE A 21 16.74 -0.51 -4.88
CA PHE A 21 15.84 -1.13 -5.85
C PHE A 21 14.41 -0.62 -5.68
N ALA A 22 13.76 -0.22 -6.76
CA ALA A 22 12.39 0.26 -6.80
C ALA A 22 11.46 -0.68 -7.57
N TRP A 23 10.25 -0.88 -7.08
CA TRP A 23 9.25 -1.73 -7.72
C TRP A 23 7.84 -1.21 -7.47
N SER A 24 6.85 -1.85 -8.09
CA SER A 24 5.44 -1.52 -7.90
C SER A 24 4.62 -2.74 -7.53
N SER A 25 3.53 -2.54 -6.78
CA SER A 25 2.54 -3.60 -6.62
C SER A 25 1.80 -3.90 -7.91
N ILE A 26 1.21 -5.10 -7.96
CA ILE A 26 0.34 -5.52 -9.05
C ILE A 26 -1.10 -5.11 -8.72
N SER A 27 -1.84 -4.58 -9.68
CA SER A 27 -3.23 -4.13 -9.53
C SER A 27 -4.15 -5.20 -8.91
N ASN A 28 -4.03 -6.46 -9.34
CA ASN A 28 -4.81 -7.57 -8.80
C ASN A 28 -4.50 -7.85 -7.31
N GLN A 29 -3.26 -7.62 -6.88
CA GLN A 29 -2.87 -7.75 -5.47
C GLN A 29 -3.44 -6.60 -4.64
N GLU A 30 -3.53 -5.39 -5.20
CA GLU A 30 -4.17 -4.24 -4.54
C GLU A 30 -5.67 -4.47 -4.33
N ALA A 31 -6.38 -4.98 -5.34
CA ALA A 31 -7.79 -5.31 -5.21
C ALA A 31 -8.04 -6.33 -4.10
N PHE A 32 -7.23 -7.39 -4.03
CA PHE A 32 -7.34 -8.37 -2.96
C PHE A 32 -6.99 -7.77 -1.58
N ARG A 33 -5.96 -6.93 -1.51
CA ARG A 33 -5.58 -6.21 -0.27
C ARG A 33 -6.72 -5.31 0.23
N GLN A 34 -7.49 -4.74 -0.69
CA GLN A 34 -8.55 -3.79 -0.41
C GLN A 34 -9.95 -4.41 -0.35
N TRP A 35 -10.10 -5.74 -0.47
CA TRP A 35 -11.42 -6.39 -0.57
C TRP A 35 -12.41 -5.97 0.53
N GLY A 36 -11.96 -5.87 1.78
CA GLY A 36 -12.79 -5.38 2.89
C GLY A 36 -13.26 -3.94 2.67
N ASN A 37 -12.37 -3.06 2.23
CA ASN A 37 -12.72 -1.68 1.90
C ASN A 37 -13.66 -1.61 0.69
N LEU A 38 -13.47 -2.45 -0.35
CA LEU A 38 -14.38 -2.52 -1.49
C LEU A 38 -15.81 -2.89 -1.03
N PHE A 39 -15.94 -3.85 -0.13
CA PHE A 39 -17.25 -4.25 0.41
C PHE A 39 -17.90 -3.14 1.24
N SER A 40 -17.16 -2.51 2.15
CA SER A 40 -17.67 -1.38 2.94
C SER A 40 -18.09 -0.21 2.05
N MET A 41 -17.33 0.09 1.00
CA MET A 41 -17.63 1.13 0.03
C MET A 41 -18.90 0.82 -0.76
N ALA A 42 -19.11 -0.43 -1.17
CA ALA A 42 -20.36 -0.84 -1.82
C ALA A 42 -21.58 -0.63 -0.90
N ALA A 43 -21.46 -0.98 0.38
CA ALA A 43 -22.52 -0.70 1.36
C ALA A 43 -22.75 0.81 1.53
N MET A 44 -21.68 1.62 1.59
CA MET A 44 -21.75 3.08 1.71
C MET A 44 -22.31 3.77 0.46
N MET A 45 -22.27 3.14 -0.71
CA MET A 45 -22.98 3.62 -1.90
C MET A 45 -24.47 3.28 -1.79
N VAL A 46 -24.83 2.02 -1.50
CA VAL A 46 -26.23 1.56 -1.58
C VAL A 46 -27.10 2.07 -0.43
N LEU A 47 -26.58 2.10 0.80
CA LEU A 47 -27.39 2.42 1.99
C LEU A 47 -28.00 3.84 1.94
N PRO A 48 -27.27 4.90 1.57
CA PRO A 48 -27.85 6.24 1.46
C PRO A 48 -29.07 6.32 0.53
N TRP A 49 -29.06 5.61 -0.61
CA TRP A 49 -30.20 5.58 -1.53
C TRP A 49 -31.45 4.99 -0.88
N SER A 50 -31.30 3.93 -0.09
CA SER A 50 -32.44 3.32 0.62
C SER A 50 -33.01 4.19 1.75
N LEU A 51 -32.20 5.11 2.29
CA LEU A 51 -32.59 6.00 3.39
C LEU A 51 -33.01 7.40 2.92
N ALA A 52 -32.76 7.74 1.65
CA ALA A 52 -33.00 9.07 1.10
C ALA A 52 -34.46 9.50 1.22
N SER A 53 -35.40 8.59 0.96
CA SER A 53 -36.84 8.87 1.03
C SER A 53 -37.35 9.08 2.45
N VAL A 54 -36.66 8.52 3.46
CA VAL A 54 -37.04 8.65 4.89
C VAL A 54 -36.52 9.97 5.47
N THR A 55 -35.42 10.48 4.93
CA THR A 55 -34.69 11.63 5.48
C THR A 55 -34.89 12.92 4.70
N ASP A 56 -35.70 12.90 3.64
CA ASP A 56 -35.88 14.01 2.68
C ASP A 56 -34.54 14.54 2.13
N THR A 57 -33.58 13.63 1.95
CA THR A 57 -32.23 13.98 1.49
C THR A 57 -32.27 14.27 -0.02
N SER A 58 -31.74 15.43 -0.42
CA SER A 58 -31.66 15.80 -1.83
C SER A 58 -30.82 14.80 -2.64
N ILE A 59 -31.33 14.41 -3.81
CA ILE A 59 -30.66 13.49 -4.74
C ILE A 59 -29.28 14.00 -5.16
N TYR A 60 -29.07 15.32 -5.23
CA TYR A 60 -27.77 15.89 -5.56
C TYR A 60 -26.67 15.47 -4.58
N TRP A 61 -26.98 15.36 -3.28
CA TRP A 61 -26.01 14.94 -2.28
C TRP A 61 -25.63 13.46 -2.42
N LEU A 62 -26.57 12.59 -2.81
CA LEU A 62 -26.29 11.18 -3.10
C LEU A 62 -25.35 11.03 -4.30
N ILE A 63 -25.59 11.79 -5.37
CA ILE A 63 -24.73 11.76 -6.55
C ILE A 63 -23.32 12.27 -6.22
N ILE A 64 -23.21 13.39 -5.50
CA ILE A 64 -21.91 13.93 -5.08
C ILE A 64 -21.17 12.91 -4.22
N TRP A 65 -21.87 12.26 -3.29
CA TRP A 65 -21.32 11.22 -2.43
C TRP A 65 -20.77 10.05 -3.26
N ASP A 66 -21.56 9.49 -4.17
CA ASP A 66 -21.14 8.38 -5.02
C ASP A 66 -19.94 8.73 -5.90
N VAL A 67 -19.88 9.96 -6.44
CA VAL A 67 -18.74 10.45 -7.21
C VAL A 67 -17.47 10.53 -6.35
N LEU A 68 -17.56 11.10 -5.16
CA LEU A 68 -16.42 11.18 -4.23
C LEU A 68 -15.93 9.78 -3.83
N LEU A 69 -16.87 8.86 -3.60
CA LEU A 69 -16.58 7.49 -3.19
C LEU A 69 -15.97 6.67 -4.34
N ALA A 70 -16.43 6.88 -5.57
CA ALA A 70 -15.81 6.31 -6.77
C ALA A 70 -14.37 6.81 -6.97
N ILE A 71 -14.12 8.12 -6.81
CA ILE A 71 -12.76 8.68 -6.87
C ILE A 71 -11.87 8.04 -5.78
N HIS A 72 -12.40 7.88 -4.56
CA HIS A 72 -11.69 7.22 -3.48
C HIS A 72 -11.33 5.77 -3.82
N LEU A 73 -12.30 4.99 -4.34
CA LEU A 73 -12.09 3.61 -4.78
C LEU A 73 -10.99 3.50 -5.83
N ILE A 74 -11.04 4.34 -6.87
CA ILE A 74 -10.01 4.38 -7.91
C ILE A 74 -8.64 4.63 -7.26
N SER A 75 -8.56 5.56 -6.31
CA SER A 75 -7.29 5.88 -5.62
C SER A 75 -6.72 4.71 -4.80
N LEU A 76 -7.57 3.83 -4.27
CA LEU A 76 -7.15 2.63 -3.54
C LEU A 76 -6.56 1.58 -4.47
N LEU A 77 -7.09 1.46 -5.69
CA LEU A 77 -6.68 0.47 -6.69
C LEU A 77 -5.43 0.88 -7.48
N VAL A 78 -5.03 2.15 -7.43
CA VAL A 78 -3.79 2.61 -8.07
C VAL A 78 -2.58 1.85 -7.49
N PRO A 79 -1.78 1.17 -8.35
CA PRO A 79 -0.55 0.50 -7.95
C PRO A 79 0.34 1.39 -7.09
N LYS A 80 0.84 0.84 -6.00
CA LYS A 80 1.74 1.54 -5.09
C LYS A 80 3.17 1.31 -5.54
N ARG A 81 3.98 2.38 -5.47
CA ARG A 81 5.41 2.32 -5.74
C ARG A 81 6.17 2.17 -4.42
N TYR A 82 7.15 1.28 -4.43
CA TYR A 82 8.00 0.95 -3.30
C TYR A 82 9.46 1.11 -3.71
N ALA A 83 10.32 1.43 -2.75
CA ALA A 83 11.75 1.41 -2.97
C ALA A 83 12.49 0.99 -1.70
N VAL A 84 13.56 0.24 -1.89
CA VAL A 84 14.50 -0.17 -0.86
C VAL A 84 15.82 0.51 -1.14
N THR A 85 16.36 1.17 -0.13
CA THR A 85 17.66 1.83 -0.18
C THR A 85 18.50 1.38 1.02
N PRO A 86 19.82 1.58 1.02
CA PRO A 86 20.67 1.20 2.16
C PRO A 86 20.21 1.81 3.49
N SER A 87 19.63 3.02 3.47
CA SER A 87 19.23 3.71 4.69
C SER A 87 17.75 3.58 5.05
N HIS A 88 16.87 3.50 4.05
CA HIS A 88 15.42 3.53 4.28
C HIS A 88 14.64 2.61 3.34
N LEU A 89 13.49 2.15 3.83
CA LEU A 89 12.41 1.60 3.03
C LEU A 89 11.39 2.70 2.71
N PHE A 90 11.06 2.86 1.43
CA PHE A 90 9.97 3.70 0.96
C PHE A 90 8.76 2.82 0.68
N ALA A 91 7.68 3.03 1.43
CA ALA A 91 6.43 2.34 1.22
C ALA A 91 5.23 3.24 1.47
N ASP A 92 4.21 3.13 0.61
CA ASP A 92 2.96 3.90 0.68
C ASP A 92 3.18 5.43 0.78
N GLY A 93 4.25 5.95 0.17
CA GLY A 93 4.60 7.38 0.20
C GLY A 93 5.19 7.85 1.54
N GLN A 94 5.62 6.93 2.40
CA GLN A 94 6.34 7.17 3.65
C GLN A 94 7.74 6.55 3.60
N LYS A 95 8.64 7.08 4.42
CA LYS A 95 10.01 6.56 4.62
C LYS A 95 10.11 5.89 5.98
N TYR A 96 10.68 4.69 6.02
CA TYR A 96 10.88 3.91 7.22
C TYR A 96 12.36 3.59 7.39
N SER A 97 12.95 3.91 8.55
CA SER A 97 14.31 3.47 8.88
C SER A 97 14.34 1.97 9.13
N TRP A 98 15.43 1.31 8.78
CA TRP A 98 15.68 -0.11 9.05
C TRP A 98 15.68 -0.42 10.54
N ASP A 99 16.13 0.51 11.38
CA ASP A 99 16.10 0.41 12.84
C ASP A 99 14.70 0.10 13.40
N MET A 100 13.65 0.56 12.71
CA MET A 100 12.26 0.38 13.15
C MET A 100 11.58 -0.82 12.52
N LEU A 101 12.26 -1.54 11.63
CA LEU A 101 11.72 -2.66 10.89
C LEU A 101 12.37 -3.97 11.32
N ARG A 102 11.62 -5.05 11.15
CA ARG A 102 12.10 -6.41 11.35
C ARG A 102 11.50 -7.29 10.27
N LEU A 103 12.30 -8.22 9.76
CA LEU A 103 11.82 -9.27 8.88
C LEU A 103 11.44 -10.51 9.72
N PRO A 104 10.15 -10.90 9.78
CA PRO A 104 9.72 -12.17 10.34
C PRO A 104 10.38 -13.36 9.65
N ILE A 105 10.65 -14.42 10.43
CA ILE A 105 11.23 -15.67 9.96
C ILE A 105 10.34 -16.31 8.88
N ARG A 106 9.02 -16.33 9.12
CA ARG A 106 8.04 -16.91 8.20
C ARG A 106 7.49 -15.83 7.28
N GLN A 107 7.82 -15.92 5.99
CA GLN A 107 7.31 -15.03 4.95
C GLN A 107 6.34 -15.77 4.03
N PRO A 108 5.21 -15.16 3.65
CA PRO A 108 4.37 -15.69 2.58
C PRO A 108 5.07 -15.61 1.21
N LYS A 109 4.70 -16.48 0.26
CA LYS A 109 5.34 -16.52 -1.06
C LYS A 109 5.02 -15.31 -1.94
N LYS A 110 3.77 -14.86 -1.93
CA LYS A 110 3.23 -13.83 -2.85
C LYS A 110 3.33 -12.39 -2.35
N ARG A 111 3.84 -12.17 -1.13
CA ARG A 111 3.98 -10.83 -0.52
C ARG A 111 5.15 -10.83 0.44
N LEU A 112 5.71 -9.66 0.72
CA LEU A 112 6.68 -9.49 1.79
C LEU A 112 5.99 -8.81 2.96
N ILE A 113 6.15 -9.32 4.18
CA ILE A 113 5.59 -8.69 5.38
C ILE A 113 6.74 -8.26 6.27
N LEU A 114 6.82 -6.97 6.56
CA LEU A 114 7.72 -6.43 7.57
C LEU A 114 6.93 -6.11 8.84
N HIS A 115 7.54 -6.39 9.99
CA HIS A 115 6.99 -5.97 11.28
C HIS A 115 7.68 -4.68 11.69
N ARG A 116 6.92 -3.82 12.37
CA ARG A 116 7.46 -2.61 12.97
C ARG A 116 7.83 -2.90 14.42
N LYS A 117 8.97 -2.40 14.90
CA LYS A 117 9.39 -2.51 16.31
C LYS A 117 8.51 -1.62 17.21
N GLY A 118 8.44 -1.93 18.50
CA GLY A 118 7.64 -1.18 19.49
C GLY A 118 6.13 -1.48 19.44
N TRP A 119 5.30 -0.49 19.79
CA TRP A 119 3.82 -0.60 19.83
C TRP A 119 3.17 -0.89 18.46
N TRP A 120 3.93 -0.74 17.37
CA TRP A 120 3.46 -0.94 16.01
C TRP A 120 3.52 -2.40 15.52
N ILE A 121 3.80 -3.36 16.41
CA ILE A 121 3.92 -4.78 16.04
C ILE A 121 2.61 -5.36 15.47
N PHE A 122 1.47 -4.78 15.86
CA PHE A 122 0.13 -5.13 15.38
C PHE A 122 -0.23 -4.51 14.03
N ALA A 123 0.61 -3.60 13.52
CA ALA A 123 0.46 -2.96 12.22
C ALA A 123 1.57 -3.47 11.27
N PRO A 124 1.49 -4.74 10.82
CA PRO A 124 2.43 -5.26 9.85
C PRO A 124 2.38 -4.41 8.58
N LEU A 125 3.53 -4.26 7.94
CA LEU A 125 3.68 -3.56 6.67
C LEU A 125 3.78 -4.61 5.55
N PRO A 126 2.65 -4.99 4.93
CA PRO A 126 2.67 -5.84 3.75
C PRO A 126 3.12 -5.03 2.54
N ILE A 127 4.07 -5.56 1.79
CA ILE A 127 4.57 -4.98 0.56
C ILE A 127 4.28 -5.97 -0.57
N GLY A 128 3.51 -5.48 -1.56
CA GLY A 128 3.15 -6.22 -2.77
C GLY A 128 4.17 -6.02 -3.89
N GLY A 129 4.07 -6.84 -4.92
CA GLY A 129 4.98 -6.80 -6.07
C GLY A 129 4.91 -8.04 -6.94
N ALA A 130 5.59 -7.99 -8.08
CA ALA A 130 5.88 -9.17 -8.88
C ALA A 130 6.78 -10.13 -8.09
N ILE A 131 6.66 -11.43 -8.34
CA ILE A 131 7.37 -12.45 -7.54
C ILE A 131 8.87 -12.28 -7.70
N GLU A 132 9.31 -11.96 -8.92
CA GLU A 132 10.68 -11.73 -9.33
C GLU A 132 11.27 -10.54 -8.57
N ASP A 133 10.54 -9.41 -8.52
CA ASP A 133 10.93 -8.22 -7.77
C ASP A 133 11.01 -8.52 -6.27
N LEU A 134 10.02 -9.23 -5.72
CA LEU A 134 9.97 -9.55 -4.30
C LEU A 134 11.11 -10.49 -3.88
N GLU A 135 11.61 -11.35 -4.77
CA GLU A 135 12.78 -12.19 -4.50
C GLU A 135 14.07 -11.38 -4.43
N VAL A 136 14.27 -10.42 -5.34
CA VAL A 136 15.40 -9.49 -5.32
C VAL A 136 15.37 -8.66 -4.03
N VAL A 137 14.22 -8.05 -3.76
CA VAL A 137 14.01 -7.21 -2.57
C VAL A 137 14.21 -8.01 -1.27
N ARG A 138 13.74 -9.25 -1.21
CA ARG A 138 13.91 -10.09 -0.01
C ARG A 138 15.38 -10.37 0.28
N LYS A 139 16.20 -10.62 -0.76
CA LYS A 139 17.65 -10.79 -0.60
C LYS A 139 18.29 -9.51 -0.06
N TYR A 140 17.91 -8.38 -0.64
CA TYR A 140 18.42 -7.06 -0.25
C TYR A 140 18.07 -6.68 1.19
N ILE A 141 16.81 -6.88 1.60
CA ILE A 141 16.38 -6.58 2.98
C ILE A 141 17.08 -7.51 3.98
N ARG A 142 17.31 -8.77 3.62
CA ARG A 142 18.03 -9.69 4.49
C ARG A 142 19.47 -9.27 4.69
N SER A 143 20.18 -8.83 3.64
CA SER A 143 21.57 -8.38 3.79
C SER A 143 21.66 -7.15 4.71
N LEU A 144 20.77 -6.16 4.52
CA LEU A 144 20.74 -4.96 5.37
C LEU A 144 20.44 -5.29 6.84
N LEU A 145 19.42 -6.10 7.09
CA LEU A 145 19.04 -6.45 8.46
C LEU A 145 20.00 -7.45 9.13
N SER A 146 20.80 -8.20 8.37
CA SER A 146 21.85 -9.06 8.94
C SER A 146 23.12 -8.30 9.30
N GLU A 147 23.39 -7.15 8.66
CA GLU A 147 24.53 -6.29 9.02
C GLU A 147 24.29 -5.52 10.33
N GLU A 148 23.04 -5.33 10.74
CA GLU A 148 22.66 -4.65 11.99
C GLU A 148 22.53 -5.59 13.22
N GLN A 149 22.64 -6.92 13.04
CA GLN A 149 22.53 -7.92 14.12
C GLN A 149 23.89 -8.50 14.53
#